data_AF-A0A3D0V1N4-F1
#
_entry.id   AF-A0A3D0V1N4-F1
#
_cell.length_a   1.000
_cell.length_b   1.000
_cell.length_c   1.000
_cell.angle_alpha   90.00
_cell.angle_beta   90.00
_cell.angle_gamma   90.00
#
_symmetry.space_group_name_H-M   'P 1'
#
loop_
_entity.id
_entity.type
_entity.pdbx_description
1 polymer ?
#
loop_
_entity_poly.entity_id
_entity_poly.type
_entity_poly.pdbx_seq_one_letter_code
_entity_poly.pdbx_strand_id
1 'polypeptide(L)' 'DLQYAICSALVGRAISVKDKDNAKQVWGNILNFARDFPQKELGVMLVSDMQRAIGEEIFAIPEFADWASKIADTMFD' A
#
# COMPACT_ATOMS: atom_id res chain seq x y z
N ASP A 1 13.24 4.37 12.84
CA ASP A 1 13.62 4.99 11.55
C ASP A 1 12.41 5.72 10.97
N LEU A 2 12.62 6.87 10.31
CA LEU A 2 11.54 7.73 9.82
C LEU A 2 10.63 7.02 8.81
N GLN A 3 11.20 6.18 7.93
CA GLN A 3 10.43 5.54 6.86
C GLN A 3 9.54 4.44 7.39
N TYR A 4 10.02 3.69 8.39
CA TYR A 4 9.18 2.74 9.13
C TYR A 4 8.01 3.45 9.82
N ALA A 5 8.26 4.59 10.47
CA ALA A 5 7.19 5.35 11.13
C ALA A 5 6.12 5.84 10.12
N ILE A 6 6.54 6.28 8.94
CA ILE A 6 5.62 6.64 7.84
C ILE A 6 4.80 5.42 7.41
N CYS A 7 5.44 4.27 7.18
CA CYS A 7 4.73 3.05 6.79
C CYS A 7 3.69 2.64 7.84
N SER A 8 4.08 2.59 9.12
CA SER A 8 3.16 2.28 10.22
C SER A 8 2.00 3.27 10.31
N ALA A 9 2.24 4.57 10.12
CA ALA A 9 1.19 5.58 10.11
C ALA A 9 0.21 5.40 8.94
N LEU A 10 0.71 5.05 7.76
CA LEU A 10 -0.12 4.78 6.58
C LEU A 10 -0.97 3.51 6.74
N VAL A 11 -0.43 2.43 7.34
CA VAL A 11 -1.21 1.24 7.70
C VAL A 11 -2.30 1.61 8.71
N GLY A 12 -1.95 2.37 9.77
CA GLY A 12 -2.92 2.86 10.73
C GLY A 12 -4.02 3.71 10.08
N ARG A 13 -3.66 4.55 9.10
CA ARG A 13 -4.63 5.32 8.31
C ARG A 13 -5.55 4.42 7.50
N ALA A 14 -5.02 3.40 6.82
CA ALA A 14 -5.81 2.43 6.05
C ALA A 14 -6.83 1.69 6.93
N ILE A 15 -6.44 1.30 8.16
CA ILE A 15 -7.34 0.69 9.14
C ILE A 15 -8.42 1.67 9.59
N SER A 16 -8.04 2.93 9.89
CA SER A 16 -8.96 3.93 10.43
C SER A 16 -10.10 4.35 9.49
N VAL A 17 -9.97 4.04 8.20
CA VAL A 17 -10.96 4.33 7.17
C VAL A 17 -11.71 3.08 6.72
N LYS A 18 -11.38 1.91 7.26
CA LYS A 18 -12.14 0.68 7.03
C LYS A 18 -13.61 0.95 7.38
N ASP A 19 -14.51 0.50 6.51
CA ASP A 19 -15.97 0.70 6.59
C ASP A 19 -16.46 2.14 6.38
N LYS A 20 -15.61 3.06 5.90
CA LYS A 20 -16.01 4.41 5.48
C LYS A 20 -16.15 4.52 3.97
N ASP A 21 -17.00 5.42 3.50
CA ASP A 21 -17.25 5.64 2.07
C ASP A 21 -15.99 5.98 1.26
N ASN A 22 -14.98 6.57 1.91
CA ASN A 22 -13.72 6.96 1.29
C ASN A 22 -12.58 5.93 1.41
N ALA A 23 -12.85 4.72 1.93
CA ALA A 23 -11.83 3.69 2.17
C ALA A 23 -11.01 3.40 0.90
N LYS A 24 -11.70 3.10 -0.21
CA LYS A 24 -11.07 2.74 -1.50
C LYS A 24 -10.16 3.85 -2.03
N GLN A 25 -10.60 5.11 -1.93
CA GLN A 25 -9.82 6.26 -2.38
C GLN A 25 -8.54 6.42 -1.53
N VAL A 26 -8.66 6.26 -0.21
CA VAL A 26 -7.49 6.37 0.70
C VAL A 26 -6.52 5.23 0.45
N TRP A 27 -6.99 3.99 0.26
CA TRP A 27 -6.12 2.86 -0.05
C TRP A 27 -5.41 3.03 -1.39
N GLY A 28 -6.09 3.51 -2.44
CA GLY A 28 -5.49 3.83 -3.73
C GLY A 28 -4.38 4.88 -3.62
N ASN A 29 -4.57 5.93 -2.81
CA ASN A 29 -3.53 6.93 -2.55
C ASN A 29 -2.29 6.32 -1.87
N ILE A 30 -2.48 5.39 -0.93
CA ILE A 30 -1.36 4.72 -0.26
C ILE A 30 -0.62 3.79 -1.22
N LEU A 31 -1.34 3.07 -2.09
CA LEU A 31 -0.74 2.21 -3.12
C LEU A 31 0.08 3.01 -4.14
N ASN A 32 -0.43 4.16 -4.60
CA ASN A 32 0.32 5.09 -5.44
C ASN A 32 1.59 5.59 -4.75
N PHE A 33 1.52 5.92 -3.48
CA PHE A 33 2.71 6.27 -2.70
C PHE A 33 3.72 5.11 -2.62
N ALA A 34 3.25 3.90 -2.32
CA ALA A 34 4.08 2.71 -2.19
C ALA A 34 4.78 2.36 -3.51
N ARG A 35 4.13 2.61 -4.66
CA ARG A 35 4.67 2.37 -6.00
C ARG A 35 5.89 3.24 -6.30
N ASP A 36 5.91 4.47 -5.80
CA ASP A 36 6.98 5.43 -6.05
C ASP A 36 7.95 5.54 -4.86
N PHE A 37 7.83 4.63 -3.88
CA PHE A 37 8.64 4.66 -2.67
C PHE A 37 10.11 4.29 -2.98
N PRO A 38 11.10 5.12 -2.59
CA PRO A 38 12.50 4.90 -2.97
C PRO A 38 13.08 3.56 -2.48
N GLN A 39 12.61 3.09 -1.31
CA GLN A 39 13.02 1.81 -0.73
C GLN A 39 11.97 0.76 -1.01
N LYS A 40 12.20 0.03 -2.09
CA LYS A 40 11.30 -0.99 -2.64
C LYS A 40 10.85 -2.01 -1.59
N GLU A 41 11.76 -2.50 -0.76
CA GLU A 41 11.46 -3.47 0.31
C GLU A 41 10.45 -2.92 1.33
N LEU A 42 10.58 -1.64 1.72
CA LEU A 42 9.62 -1.01 2.62
C LEU A 42 8.27 -0.74 1.94
N GLY A 43 8.25 -0.48 0.63
CA GLY A 43 7.01 -0.40 -0.15
C GLY A 43 6.27 -1.74 -0.16
N VAL A 44 6.99 -2.85 -0.36
CA VAL A 44 6.44 -4.22 -0.27
C VAL A 44 5.94 -4.52 1.13
N MET A 45 6.70 -4.15 2.16
CA MET A 45 6.31 -4.30 3.55
C MET A 45 5.01 -3.54 3.85
N LEU A 46 4.91 -2.27 3.45
CA LEU A 46 3.71 -1.44 3.63
C LEU A 46 2.47 -2.08 3.01
N VAL A 47 2.54 -2.51 1.75
CA VAL A 47 1.39 -3.14 1.07
C VAL A 47 1.03 -4.48 1.69
N SER A 48 2.03 -5.27 2.12
CA SER A 48 1.79 -6.53 2.84
C SER A 48 1.10 -6.30 4.19
N ASP A 49 1.51 -5.28 4.94
CA ASP A 49 0.90 -4.94 6.23
C ASP A 49 -0.51 -4.38 6.05
N MET A 50 -0.76 -3.59 4.99
CA MET A 50 -2.12 -3.21 4.62
C MET A 50 -2.97 -4.44 4.34
N GLN A 51 -2.53 -5.35 3.46
CA GLN A 51 -3.26 -6.57 3.14
C GLN A 51 -3.64 -7.36 4.40
N ARG A 52 -2.69 -7.54 5.34
CA ARG A 52 -2.96 -8.22 6.62
C ARG A 52 -4.01 -7.51 7.46
N ALA A 53 -4.04 -6.18 7.43
CA ALA A 53 -4.90 -5.37 8.29
C ALA A 53 -6.32 -5.13 7.73
N ILE A 54 -6.43 -4.85 6.42
CA ILE A 54 -7.71 -4.54 5.78
C ILE A 54 -8.31 -5.73 5.02
N GLY A 55 -7.52 -6.75 4.67
CA GLY A 55 -7.96 -7.97 4.01
C GLY A 55 -7.90 -7.90 2.48
N GLU A 56 -8.61 -8.82 1.83
CA GLU A 56 -8.58 -9.02 0.37
C GLU A 56 -9.17 -7.85 -0.44
N GLU A 57 -9.89 -6.93 0.20
CA GLU A 57 -10.45 -5.74 -0.46
C GLU A 57 -9.37 -4.87 -1.13
N ILE A 58 -8.12 -4.94 -0.64
CA ILE A 58 -6.99 -4.25 -1.26
C ILE A 58 -6.75 -4.69 -2.71
N PHE A 59 -7.06 -5.95 -3.05
CA PHE A 59 -6.87 -6.49 -4.40
C PHE A 59 -7.90 -5.96 -5.39
N ALA A 60 -9.02 -5.41 -4.92
CA ALA A 60 -10.04 -4.80 -5.75
C ALA A 60 -9.74 -3.33 -6.10
N ILE A 61 -8.64 -2.77 -5.58
CA ILE A 61 -8.22 -1.39 -5.83
C ILE A 61 -7.38 -1.34 -7.11
N PRO A 62 -7.75 -0.55 -8.14
CA PRO A 62 -7.03 -0.49 -9.41
C PRO A 62 -5.52 -0.24 -9.24
N GLU A 63 -5.16 0.63 -8.30
CA GLU A 63 -3.78 1.00 -7.98
C GLU A 63 -2.95 -0.19 -7.45
N PHE A 64 -3.58 -1.26 -6.96
CA PHE A 64 -2.86 -2.47 -6.54
C PHE A 64 -2.22 -3.17 -7.74
N ALA A 65 -2.93 -3.25 -8.87
CA ALA A 65 -2.40 -3.84 -10.10
C ALA A 65 -1.22 -3.02 -10.63
N ASP A 66 -1.34 -1.69 -10.64
CA ASP A 66 -0.28 -0.78 -11.08
C ASP A 66 0.96 -0.88 -10.18
N TRP A 67 0.76 -0.95 -8.86
CA TRP A 67 1.83 -1.17 -7.90
C TRP A 67 2.53 -2.51 -8.13
N ALA A 68 1.75 -3.60 -8.26
CA ALA A 68 2.28 -4.94 -8.45
C ALA A 68 3.10 -5.06 -9.75
N SER A 69 2.62 -4.47 -10.85
CA SER A 69 3.33 -4.47 -12.14
C SER A 69 4.70 -3.81 -12.01
N LYS A 70 4.77 -2.61 -11.42
CA LYS A 70 6.04 -1.87 -11.30
C LYS A 70 7.06 -2.59 -10.41
N ILE A 71 6.56 -3.24 -9.35
CA ILE A 71 7.39 -4.01 -8.43
C ILE A 71 7.89 -5.31 -9.09
N ALA A 72 7.09 -5.93 -9.96
CA ALA A 72 7.52 -7.07 -10.77
C ALA A 72 8.63 -6.66 -11.75
N ASP A 73 8.45 -5.59 -12.52
CA ASP A 73 9.48 -5.08 -13.46
C ASP A 73 10.82 -4.85 -12.76
N THR A 74 10.76 -4.34 -11.53
CA THR A 74 11.92 -4.09 -10.68
C THR A 74 12.68 -5.34 -10.20
N MET A 75 12.00 -6.47 -10.01
CA MET A 75 12.59 -7.70 -9.46
C MET A 75 13.22 -8.58 -10.54
N PHE A 76 12.82 -8.39 -11.80
CA PHE A 76 13.24 -9.21 -12.93
C PHE A 76 14.18 -8.49 -13.91
N ASP A 77 14.66 -7.29 -13.55
CA ASP A 77 15.74 -6.54 -14.22
C ASP A 77 17.13 -6.86 -13.63
#